data_AF-A0A9P6WRR5-F1
#
_entry.id   AF-A0A9P6WRR5-F1
#
_cell.length_a   1.000
_cell.length_b   1.000
_cell.length_c   1.000
_cell.angle_alpha   90.00
_cell.angle_beta   90.00
_cell.angle_gamma   90.00
#
_symmetry.space_group_name_H-M   'P 1'
#
loop_
_entity.id
_entity.type
_entity.pdbx_description
1 polymer ?
#
loop_
_entity_poly.entity_id
_entity_poly.type
_entity_poly.pdbx_seq_one_letter_code
_entity_poly.pdbx_strand_id
1 'polypeptide(L)' 'MKIVEVRHPLVQHKIGLMRHAALSTKDFRELANELGTLLAYEATADLDTEPHTLPGWAGPVTVQRIAGAKITVRGRPAA' A
#
# COMPACT_ATOMS: atom_id res chain seq x y z
N MET A 1 -9.69 -18.41 -4.61
CA MET A 1 -8.97 -17.12 -4.68
C MET A 1 -9.69 -16.16 -3.74
N LYS A 2 -9.00 -15.60 -2.73
CA LYS A 2 -9.60 -14.60 -1.81
C LYS A 2 -9.73 -13.28 -2.56
N ILE A 3 -10.93 -12.71 -2.60
CA ILE A 3 -11.18 -11.40 -3.18
C ILE A 3 -11.27 -10.41 -2.02
N VAL A 4 -10.49 -9.33 -2.09
CA VAL A 4 -10.54 -8.22 -1.14
C VAL A 4 -11.03 -7.00 -1.91
N GLU A 5 -12.21 -6.50 -1.54
CA GLU A 5 -12.75 -5.26 -2.09
C GLU A 5 -12.30 -4.09 -1.22
N VAL A 6 -11.46 -3.21 -1.77
CA VAL A 6 -11.00 -2.01 -1.05
C VAL A 6 -12.05 -0.90 -1.15
N ARG A 7 -12.76 -0.64 -0.05
CA ARG A 7 -13.88 0.33 0.03
C ARG A 7 -13.49 1.70 0.58
N HIS A 8 -12.19 2.02 0.64
CA HIS A 8 -11.72 3.29 1.19
C HIS A 8 -12.19 4.50 0.34
N PRO A 9 -12.72 5.59 0.93
CA PRO A 9 -13.26 6.73 0.17
C PRO A 9 -12.26 7.37 -0.80
N LEU A 10 -10.98 7.49 -0.42
CA LEU A 10 -9.93 8.03 -1.30
C LEU A 10 -9.67 7.14 -2.53
N VAL A 11 -9.77 5.82 -2.38
CA VAL A 11 -9.61 4.87 -3.49
C VAL A 11 -10.75 5.07 -4.49
N GLN A 12 -12.00 5.14 -3.99
CA GLN A 12 -13.18 5.38 -4.83
C GLN A 12 -13.11 6.72 -5.56
N HIS A 13 -12.71 7.79 -4.85
CA HIS A 13 -12.57 9.13 -5.43
C HIS A 13 -11.51 9.16 -6.55
N LYS A 14 -10.31 8.61 -6.31
CA LYS A 14 -9.23 8.59 -7.29
C LYS A 14 -9.57 7.74 -8.51
N ILE A 15 -10.22 6.58 -8.33
CA ILE A 15 -10.74 5.77 -9.45
C ILE A 15 -11.76 6.58 -10.26
N GLY A 16 -12.62 7.36 -9.60
CA GLY A 16 -13.54 8.29 -10.27
C GLY A 16 -12.82 9.30 -11.17
N LEU A 17 -11.76 9.93 -10.66
CA LEU A 17 -10.93 10.86 -11.44
C LEU A 17 -10.23 10.17 -12.62
N MET A 18 -9.69 8.96 -12.42
CA MET A 18 -9.03 8.18 -13.47
C MET A 18 -9.95 7.81 -14.64
N ARG A 19 -11.27 7.78 -14.42
CA ARG A 19 -12.28 7.51 -15.46
C ARG A 19 -12.69 8.75 -16.26
N HIS A 20 -12.21 9.93 -15.91
CA HIS A 20 -12.53 11.15 -16.63
C HIS A 20 -11.94 11.12 -18.05
N ALA A 21 -12.79 11.30 -19.07
CA ALA A 21 -12.39 11.13 -20.47
C ALA A 21 -11.34 12.15 -20.95
N ALA A 22 -11.28 13.34 -20.36
CA ALA A 22 -10.30 14.37 -20.70
C ALA A 22 -9.05 14.35 -19.82
N LEU A 23 -8.84 13.30 -19.01
CA LEU A 23 -7.68 13.19 -18.14
C LEU A 23 -6.40 13.04 -18.96
N SER A 24 -5.38 13.83 -18.61
CA SER A 24 -4.09 13.74 -19.28
C SER A 24 -3.36 12.44 -18.89
N THR A 25 -2.48 11.95 -19.77
CA THR A 25 -1.66 10.77 -19.46
C THR A 25 -0.71 11.00 -18.28
N LYS A 26 -0.34 12.25 -18.03
CA LYS A 26 0.48 12.64 -16.87
C LYS A 26 -0.32 12.44 -15.58
N ASP A 27 -1.49 13.05 -15.50
CA ASP A 27 -2.32 13.01 -14.30
C ASP A 27 -2.82 11.58 -14.02
N PHE A 28 -3.07 10.79 -15.07
CA PHE A 28 -3.38 9.37 -14.91
C PHE A 28 -2.24 8.59 -14.23
N ARG A 29 -0.98 8.82 -14.62
CA ARG A 29 0.18 8.17 -13.99
C ARG A 29 0.35 8.61 -12.54
N GLU A 30 0.13 9.88 -12.25
CA GLU A 30 0.17 10.42 -10.89
C GLU A 30 -0.90 9.77 -10.00
N LEU A 31 -2.15 9.73 -10.47
CA LEU A 31 -3.25 9.05 -9.78
C LEU A 31 -3.00 7.55 -9.60
N ALA A 32 -2.44 6.88 -10.62
CA ALA A 32 -2.11 5.45 -10.53
C ALA A 32 -1.04 5.16 -9.46
N ASN A 33 -0.03 6.02 -9.32
CA ASN A 33 0.99 5.90 -8.27
C ASN A 33 0.40 6.09 -6.87
N GLU A 34 -0.47 7.10 -6.71
CA GLU A 34 -1.16 7.35 -5.46
C GLU A 34 -2.09 6.18 -5.09
N LEU A 35 -2.84 5.67 -6.07
CA LEU A 35 -3.71 4.51 -5.89
C LEU A 35 -2.91 3.26 -5.53
N GLY A 36 -1.76 3.04 -6.19
CA GLY A 36 -0.85 1.95 -5.89
C GLY A 36 -0.36 1.96 -4.44
N THR A 37 -0.04 3.14 -3.91
CA THR A 37 0.34 3.31 -2.50
C THR A 37 -0.79 2.94 -1.55
N LEU A 38 -2.02 3.42 -1.82
CA LEU A 38 -3.18 3.10 -0.99
C LEU A 38 -3.50 1.60 -0.99
N LEU A 39 -3.42 0.96 -2.16
CA LEU A 39 -3.64 -0.47 -2.30
C LEU A 39 -2.54 -1.29 -1.64
N ALA A 40 -1.28 -0.84 -1.70
CA ALA A 40 -0.18 -1.50 -1.02
C ALA A 40 -0.38 -1.51 0.50
N TYR A 41 -0.82 -0.38 1.07
CA TYR A 41 -1.13 -0.29 2.50
C TYR A 41 -2.17 -1.35 2.92
N GLU A 42 -3.30 -1.41 2.22
CA GLU A 42 -4.36 -2.40 2.47
C GLU A 42 -3.87 -3.84 2.22
N ALA A 43 -3.08 -4.07 1.16
CA ALA A 43 -2.55 -5.39 0.82
C ALA A 43 -1.51 -5.92 1.81
N THR A 44 -0.93 -5.05 2.63
CA THR A 44 0.06 -5.40 3.67
C THR A 44 -0.52 -5.38 5.09
N ALA A 45 -1.84 -5.24 5.25
CA ALA A 45 -2.48 -5.10 6.55
C ALA A 45 -2.35 -6.36 7.44
N ASP A 46 -2.12 -7.53 6.84
CA ASP A 46 -1.99 -8.83 7.52
C ASP A 46 -0.53 -9.30 7.65
N LEU A 47 0.46 -8.42 7.43
CA LEU A 47 1.86 -8.77 7.67
C LEU A 47 2.12 -9.09 9.15
N ASP A 48 2.80 -10.21 9.38
CA ASP A 48 3.22 -10.62 10.71
C ASP A 48 4.17 -9.60 11.33
N THR A 49 4.08 -9.43 12.66
CA THR A 49 5.00 -8.59 13.42
C THR A 49 5.56 -9.32 14.64
N GLU A 50 6.78 -8.97 15.02
CA GLU A 50 7.50 -9.52 16.18
C GLU A 50 7.93 -8.39 17.14
N PRO A 51 7.92 -8.65 18.46
CA PRO A 51 8.40 -7.67 19.44
C PRO A 51 9.91 -7.50 19.32
N HIS A 52 10.36 -6.25 19.29
CA HIS A 52 11.77 -5.89 19.23
C HIS A 52 12.07 -4.75 20.20
N THR A 53 13.07 -4.95 21.07
CA THR A 53 13.52 -3.93 22.03
C THR A 53 14.62 -3.08 21.41
N LEU A 54 14.44 -1.75 21.40
CA LEU A 54 15.41 -0.79 20.89
C LEU A 54 15.64 0.37 21.88
N PRO A 55 16.79 1.06 21.81
CA PRO A 55 17.04 2.23 22.64
C PRO A 55 16.16 3.41 22.20
N GLY A 56 15.22 3.81 23.06
CA GLY A 56 14.43 5.03 22.89
C GLY A 56 15.10 6.24 23.54
N TRP A 57 14.61 7.44 23.22
CA TRP A 57 15.11 8.71 23.76
C TRP A 57 15.00 8.81 25.30
N ALA A 58 14.08 8.06 25.90
CA ALA A 58 13.83 8.00 27.35
C ALA A 58 14.07 6.60 27.95
N GLY A 59 14.90 5.77 27.29
CA GLY A 59 15.21 4.40 27.72
C GLY A 59 14.71 3.31 26.76
N PRO A 60 14.94 2.03 27.06
CA PRO A 60 14.55 0.92 26.19
C PRO A 60 13.04 0.87 25.95
N VAL A 61 12.63 0.72 24.68
CA VAL A 61 11.22 0.60 24.28
C VAL A 61 11.03 -0.66 23.44
N THR A 62 9.94 -1.38 23.70
CA THR A 62 9.51 -2.53 22.89
C THR A 62 8.56 -2.03 21.80
N VAL A 63 8.88 -2.32 20.53
CA VAL A 63 8.05 -2.00 19.37
C VAL A 63 7.72 -3.25 18.56
N GLN A 64 6.70 -3.16 17.72
CA GLN A 64 6.38 -4.18 16.74
C GLN A 64 7.18 -3.94 15.46
N ARG A 65 7.99 -4.92 15.06
CA ARG A 65 8.73 -4.92 13.79
C ARG A 65 8.10 -5.94 12.84
N ILE A 66 8.04 -5.66 11.54
CA ILE A 66 7.59 -6.64 10.53
C ILE A 66 8.46 -7.90 10.63
N ALA A 67 7.83 -9.06 10.81
CA ALA A 67 8.48 -10.35 10.93
C ALA A 67 8.90 -10.88 9.54
N GLY A 68 10.09 -11.50 9.47
CA GLY A 68 10.64 -12.06 8.23
C GLY A 68 11.35 -11.05 7.33
N ALA A 69 12.12 -11.56 6.36
CA ALA A 69 12.96 -10.74 5.48
C ALA A 69 12.60 -10.92 3.99
N LYS A 70 12.34 -9.78 3.34
CA LYS A 70 12.18 -9.51 1.88
C LYS A 70 10.78 -9.78 1.29
N ILE A 71 9.91 -8.76 1.36
CA ILE A 71 8.73 -8.65 0.50
C ILE A 71 9.18 -8.35 -0.93
N THR A 72 8.65 -9.10 -1.91
CA THR A 72 8.95 -8.88 -3.34
C THR A 72 7.66 -8.61 -4.10
N VAL A 73 7.58 -7.47 -4.78
CA VAL A 73 6.48 -7.17 -5.71
C VAL A 73 6.88 -7.63 -7.10
N ARG A 74 6.12 -8.55 -7.71
CA ARG A 74 6.30 -8.97 -9.11
C ARG A 74 5.10 -8.53 -9.94
N GLY A 75 5.34 -7.70 -10.94
CA GLY A 75 4.38 -7.46 -12.00
C GLY A 75 4.22 -8.71 -12.87
N ARG A 76 2.99 -9.09 -13.20
CA ARG A 76 2.76 -10.05 -14.29
C ARG A 76 3.09 -9.34 -15.60
N PRO A 77 3.93 -9.89 -16.49
CA PRO A 77 4.19 -9.27 -17.78
C PRO A 77 2.87 -9.11 -18.55
N ALA A 78 2.71 -7.97 -19.22
CA ALA A 78 1.64 -7.78 -20.18
C ALA A 78 1.80 -8.82 -21.29
N ALA A 79 0.74 -9.59 -21.55
CA ALA A 79 0.67 -10.55 -22.65
C ALA A 79 0.52 -9.81 -23.99
#